data_AF-A0A1G9YZT4-F1
#
_entry.id   AF-A0A1G9YZT4-F1
#
_cell.length_a   1.000
_cell.length_b   1.000
_cell.length_c   1.000
_cell.angle_alpha   90.00
_cell.angle_beta   90.00
_cell.angle_gamma   90.00
#
_symmetry.space_group_name_H-M   'P 1'
#
loop_
_entity.id
_entity.type
_entity.pdbx_description
1 polymer ?
#
loop_
_entity_poly.entity_id
_entity_poly.type
_entity_poly.pdbx_seq_one_letter_code
_entity_poly.pdbx_strand_id
1 'polypeptide(L)'
;MGMYLVSVGAREWFARGAEDDEAAGPGRVAAALDEELVRRRLPPFTPAPGEPAGRAPAFEEKFVASMDGYAALCRALLSPEEEETVHGWTVLVPFSLDEPIRLPVVSGFADETLVAGAPQVLAALERLEAVVGMPDGMPSAGRNLELTSWYLDAGAAASAAARPGSWGADPDTVFHVALYLRAARFSLRHGCPLVYT
;
A
#
# COMPACT_ATOMS: atom_id res chain seq x y z
N MET A 1 -2.26 15.09 -12.41
CA MET A 1 -1.44 13.98 -11.89
C MET A 1 -2.38 13.04 -11.14
N GLY A 2 -2.23 11.71 -11.25
CA GLY A 2 -2.99 10.76 -10.43
C GLY A 2 -2.16 10.27 -9.26
N MET A 3 -2.79 9.69 -8.24
CA MET A 3 -2.12 9.07 -7.10
C MET A 3 -1.69 7.65 -7.46
N TYR A 4 -0.49 7.25 -7.05
CA TYR A 4 0.07 5.92 -7.23
C TYR A 4 0.52 5.34 -5.90
N LEU A 5 0.53 4.01 -5.82
CA LEU A 5 1.19 3.27 -4.75
C LEU A 5 2.38 2.53 -5.35
N VAL A 6 3.59 2.82 -4.86
CA VAL A 6 4.84 2.31 -5.42
C VAL A 6 5.72 1.66 -4.38
N SER A 7 6.43 0.59 -4.73
CA SER A 7 7.51 0.06 -3.91
C SER A 7 8.77 0.92 -4.04
N VAL A 8 9.49 1.14 -2.94
CA VAL A 8 10.75 1.89 -2.94
C VAL A 8 11.92 0.93 -2.76
N GLY A 9 12.90 1.00 -3.67
CA GLY A 9 14.11 0.19 -3.57
C GLY A 9 15.11 0.75 -2.56
N ALA A 10 16.06 -0.08 -2.08
CA ALA A 10 17.08 0.34 -1.10
C ALA A 10 17.86 1.60 -1.53
N ARG A 11 18.19 1.75 -2.82
CA ARG A 11 18.90 2.93 -3.33
C ARG A 11 18.08 4.21 -3.17
N GLU A 12 16.79 4.17 -3.47
CA GLU A 12 15.88 5.31 -3.37
C GLU A 12 15.55 5.60 -1.90
N TRP A 13 15.41 4.55 -1.09
CA TRP A 13 15.17 4.66 0.35
C TRP A 13 16.29 5.40 1.08
N PHE A 14 17.55 5.23 0.66
CA PHE A 14 18.69 5.95 1.23
C PHE A 14 19.14 7.17 0.41
N ALA A 15 18.43 7.52 -0.67
CA ALA A 15 18.77 8.69 -1.46
C ALA A 15 18.46 9.95 -0.65
N ARG A 16 19.47 10.79 -0.40
CA ARG A 16 19.24 12.13 0.12
C ARG A 16 18.46 12.92 -0.94
N GLY A 17 17.24 13.34 -0.60
CA GLY A 17 16.41 14.16 -1.49
C GLY A 17 17.15 15.45 -1.90
N ALA A 18 16.78 16.02 -3.06
CA ALA A 18 17.20 17.38 -3.38
C ALA A 18 16.59 18.35 -2.34
N GLU A 19 17.36 19.35 -1.91
CA GLU A 19 16.97 20.28 -0.84
C GLU A 19 15.72 21.13 -1.18
N ASP A 20 15.30 21.15 -2.46
CA ASP A 20 14.24 22.01 -2.99
C ASP A 20 12.91 21.30 -3.33
N ASP A 21 12.76 20.00 -3.05
CA ASP A 21 11.48 19.30 -3.27
C ASP A 21 10.55 19.51 -2.06
N GLU A 22 9.41 20.18 -2.28
CA GLU A 22 8.40 20.46 -1.22
C GLU A 22 7.81 19.18 -0.63
N ALA A 23 7.81 18.07 -1.37
CA ALA A 23 7.46 16.74 -0.87
C ALA A 23 8.70 16.01 -0.33
N ALA A 24 8.66 15.55 0.91
CA ALA A 24 9.79 14.80 1.47
C ALA A 24 9.98 13.48 0.73
N GLY A 25 11.08 13.36 -0.01
CA GLY A 25 11.45 12.12 -0.68
C GLY A 25 11.71 10.96 0.31
N PRO A 26 11.75 9.70 -0.17
CA PRO A 26 11.87 8.50 0.66
C PRO A 26 13.03 8.53 1.67
N GLY A 27 14.15 9.19 1.36
CA GLY A 27 15.29 9.33 2.28
C GLY A 27 15.01 10.12 3.56
N ARG A 28 14.13 11.14 3.53
CA ARG A 28 13.76 11.89 4.75
C ARG A 28 12.88 11.04 5.66
N VAL A 29 11.94 10.29 5.06
CA VAL A 29 11.11 9.31 5.77
C VAL A 29 11.99 8.22 6.38
N ALA A 30 12.95 7.68 5.62
CA ALA A 30 13.87 6.64 6.10
C ALA A 30 14.65 7.09 7.34
N ALA A 31 15.26 8.28 7.30
CA ALA A 31 16.01 8.82 8.42
C ALA A 31 15.13 9.02 9.67
N ALA A 32 13.95 9.63 9.51
CA ALA A 32 13.02 9.86 10.61
C ALA A 32 12.46 8.54 11.19
N LEU A 33 12.21 7.54 10.33
CA LEU A 33 11.80 6.21 10.78
C LEU A 33 12.91 5.54 11.60
N ASP A 34 14.16 5.58 11.15
CA ASP A 34 15.28 4.96 11.86
C ASP A 34 15.51 5.60 13.24
N GLU A 35 15.41 6.94 13.34
CA GLU A 35 15.47 7.64 14.62
C GLU A 35 14.37 7.16 15.58
N GLU A 36 13.15 7.02 15.08
CA GLU A 36 12.00 6.57 15.86
C GLU A 36 12.10 5.08 16.26
N LEU A 37 12.58 4.22 15.36
CA LEU A 37 12.83 2.80 15.67
C LEU A 37 13.89 2.67 16.76
N VAL A 38 15.00 3.41 16.66
CA VAL A 38 16.05 3.46 17.69
C VAL A 38 15.48 3.95 19.02
N ARG A 39 14.64 4.99 19.01
CA ARG A 39 13.96 5.49 20.22
C ARG A 39 13.09 4.40 20.87
N ARG A 40 12.45 3.56 20.05
CA ARG A 40 11.67 2.38 20.49
C ARG A 40 12.51 1.14 20.80
N ARG A 41 13.85 1.23 20.73
CA ARG A 41 14.79 0.12 20.91
C ARG A 41 14.63 -1.01 19.88
N LEU A 42 14.16 -0.66 18.69
CA LEU A 42 14.10 -1.51 17.52
C LEU A 42 15.31 -1.24 16.62
N PRO A 43 15.77 -2.22 15.81
CA PRO A 43 16.84 -1.99 14.85
C PRO A 43 16.39 -1.02 13.75
N PRO A 44 17.32 -0.21 13.19
CA PRO A 44 17.06 0.57 11.99
C PRO A 44 16.58 -0.33 10.83
N PHE A 45 15.75 0.23 9.97
CA PHE A 45 15.18 -0.50 8.85
C PHE A 45 16.06 -0.39 7.61
N THR A 46 16.56 -1.54 7.14
CA THR A 46 17.22 -1.65 5.83
C THR A 46 16.33 -2.44 4.89
N PRO A 47 15.79 -1.83 3.82
CA PRO A 47 15.06 -2.56 2.79
C PRO A 47 15.94 -3.67 2.21
N ALA A 48 15.33 -4.76 1.77
CA ALA A 48 16.05 -5.80 1.05
C ALA A 48 16.80 -5.16 -0.13
N PRO A 49 18.03 -5.62 -0.43
CA PRO A 49 18.75 -5.14 -1.59
C PRO A 49 17.87 -5.40 -2.81
N GLY A 50 17.43 -4.32 -3.45
CA GLY A 50 16.71 -4.43 -4.71
C GLY A 50 17.57 -5.21 -5.70
N GLU A 51 16.95 -6.08 -6.51
CA GLU A 51 17.68 -6.66 -7.63
C GLU A 51 18.28 -5.54 -8.50
N PRO A 52 19.43 -5.77 -9.15
CA PRO A 52 20.09 -4.75 -9.97
C PRO A 52 19.10 -4.07 -10.92
N ALA A 53 19.30 -2.76 -11.12
CA ALA A 53 18.42 -1.89 -11.89
C ALA A 53 17.95 -2.58 -13.19
N GLY A 54 16.62 -2.72 -13.33
CA GLY A 54 15.98 -3.37 -14.48
C GLY A 54 15.55 -4.83 -14.29
N ARG A 55 15.68 -5.41 -13.09
CA ARG A 55 15.26 -6.81 -12.82
C ARG A 55 14.35 -7.06 -11.62
N ALA A 56 14.29 -6.17 -10.63
CA ALA A 56 13.31 -6.31 -9.55
C ALA A 56 11.90 -6.11 -10.13
N PRO A 57 10.90 -6.95 -9.77
CA PRO A 57 9.52 -6.49 -9.92
C PRO A 57 9.42 -5.21 -9.08
N ALA A 58 9.08 -4.09 -9.70
CA ALA A 58 8.56 -2.96 -8.96
C ALA A 58 7.08 -3.26 -8.68
N PHE A 59 6.59 -2.81 -7.54
CA PHE A 59 5.15 -2.64 -7.37
C PHE A 59 4.83 -1.21 -7.79
N GLU A 60 3.86 -1.07 -8.68
CA GLU A 60 3.30 0.21 -9.07
C GLU A 60 1.84 -0.03 -9.43
N GLU A 61 0.93 0.63 -8.74
CA GLU A 61 -0.49 0.63 -9.08
C GLU A 61 -1.05 2.04 -8.97
N LYS A 62 -2.01 2.39 -9.82
CA LYS A 62 -2.63 3.70 -9.85
C LYS A 62 -4.01 3.65 -9.22
N PHE A 63 -4.35 4.64 -8.42
CA PHE A 63 -5.70 4.81 -7.91
C PHE A 63 -6.61 5.32 -9.02
N VAL A 64 -7.57 4.49 -9.43
CA VAL A 64 -8.49 4.77 -10.55
C VAL A 64 -9.96 4.58 -10.20
N ALA A 65 -10.28 3.88 -9.11
CA ALA A 65 -11.63 3.62 -8.63
C ALA A 65 -12.02 4.56 -7.47
N SER A 66 -13.31 4.77 -7.24
CA SER A 66 -13.79 5.52 -6.07
C SER A 66 -13.41 4.81 -4.77
N MET A 67 -13.02 5.57 -3.74
CA MET A 67 -12.70 5.04 -2.41
C MET A 67 -13.93 4.92 -1.50
N ASP A 68 -15.09 5.45 -1.89
CA ASP A 68 -16.23 5.62 -0.97
C ASP A 68 -16.74 4.30 -0.40
N GLY A 69 -16.92 3.29 -1.26
CA GLY A 69 -17.38 1.96 -0.86
C GLY A 69 -16.36 1.25 0.04
N TYR A 70 -15.07 1.35 -0.30
CA TYR A 70 -13.98 0.80 0.51
C TYR A 70 -13.92 1.45 1.90
N ALA A 71 -14.01 2.78 1.96
CA ALA A 71 -14.02 3.51 3.22
C ALA A 71 -15.25 3.16 4.07
N ALA A 72 -16.42 2.99 3.44
CA ALA A 72 -17.63 2.53 4.13
C ALA A 72 -17.49 1.10 4.66
N LEU A 73 -16.86 0.21 3.89
CA LEU A 73 -16.59 -1.17 4.30
C LEU A 73 -15.63 -1.22 5.50
N CYS A 74 -14.55 -0.44 5.47
CA CYS A 74 -13.62 -0.33 6.59
C CYS A 74 -14.32 0.14 7.87
N ARG A 75 -15.09 1.24 7.81
CA ARG A 75 -15.87 1.74 8.95
C ARG A 75 -16.86 0.73 9.52
N ALA A 76 -17.41 -0.14 8.68
CA ALA A 76 -18.39 -1.13 9.09
C ALA A 76 -17.78 -2.36 9.76
N LEU A 77 -16.53 -2.71 9.43
CA LEU A 77 -15.92 -3.99 9.79
C LEU A 77 -14.68 -3.89 10.69
N LEU A 78 -14.03 -2.73 10.72
CA LEU A 78 -12.79 -2.51 11.46
C LEU A 78 -13.06 -1.68 12.72
N SER A 79 -12.23 -1.89 13.74
CA SER A 79 -12.13 -0.94 14.85
C SER A 79 -11.57 0.41 14.37
N PRO A 80 -11.80 1.53 15.08
CA PRO A 80 -11.23 2.83 14.71
C PRO A 80 -9.70 2.80 14.55
N GLU A 81 -9.00 2.04 15.38
CA GLU A 81 -7.54 1.89 15.33
C GLU A 81 -7.09 1.12 14.08
N GLU A 82 -7.84 0.07 13.70
CA GLU A 82 -7.58 -0.68 12.47
C GLU A 82 -7.93 0.11 11.22
N GLU A 83 -9.02 0.90 11.25
CA GLU A 83 -9.38 1.81 10.16
C GLU A 83 -8.24 2.82 9.91
N GLU A 84 -7.73 3.47 10.96
CA GLU A 84 -6.59 4.37 10.83
C GLU A 84 -5.34 3.65 10.30
N THR A 85 -5.09 2.42 10.75
CA THR A 85 -3.95 1.62 10.31
C THR A 85 -4.06 1.19 8.85
N VAL A 86 -5.26 0.91 8.34
CA VAL A 86 -5.50 0.38 6.98
C VAL A 86 -5.72 1.49 5.95
N HIS A 87 -6.31 2.61 6.36
CA HIS A 87 -6.68 3.72 5.48
C HIS A 87 -5.77 4.95 5.65
N GLY A 88 -5.20 5.18 6.83
CA GLY A 88 -4.48 6.41 7.15
C GLY A 88 -2.98 6.40 6.86
N TRP A 89 -2.39 5.24 6.56
CA TRP A 89 -0.95 5.15 6.35
C TRP A 89 -0.54 5.82 5.03
N THR A 90 0.63 6.44 5.02
CA THR A 90 1.28 6.97 3.81
C THR A 90 2.56 6.20 3.45
N VAL A 91 3.06 5.39 4.40
CA VAL A 91 4.19 4.47 4.20
C VAL A 91 3.86 3.11 4.81
N LEU A 92 4.05 2.04 4.05
CA LEU A 92 3.87 0.66 4.50
C LEU A 92 5.25 -0.02 4.60
N VAL A 93 5.58 -0.61 5.75
CA VAL A 93 6.88 -1.28 5.99
C VAL A 93 6.74 -2.79 6.12
N PRO A 94 7.76 -3.59 5.72
CA PRO A 94 7.65 -5.04 5.60
C PRO A 94 7.79 -5.79 6.95
N PHE A 95 7.56 -5.12 8.08
CA PHE A 95 7.73 -5.68 9.41
C PHE A 95 6.61 -5.22 10.35
N SER A 96 6.44 -5.94 11.45
CA SER A 96 5.41 -5.65 12.43
C SER A 96 5.74 -4.39 13.23
N LEU A 97 4.74 -3.55 13.43
CA LEU A 97 4.75 -2.46 14.39
C LEU A 97 3.64 -2.70 15.42
N ASP A 98 3.96 -2.58 16.71
CA ASP A 98 2.94 -2.71 17.77
C ASP A 98 1.86 -1.63 17.65
N GLU A 99 2.28 -0.43 17.23
CA GLU A 99 1.43 0.71 16.91
C GLU A 99 2.01 1.45 15.69
N PRO A 100 1.16 2.06 14.83
CA PRO A 100 1.65 2.92 13.75
C PRO A 100 2.57 4.03 14.26
N ILE A 101 3.55 4.40 13.43
CA ILE A 101 4.50 5.47 13.73
C ILE A 101 4.07 6.73 12.99
N ARG A 102 3.85 7.84 13.70
CA ARG A 102 3.68 9.17 13.10
C ARG A 102 5.01 9.89 13.05
N LEU A 103 5.42 10.28 11.86
CA LEU A 103 6.66 11.03 11.62
C LEU A 103 6.31 12.47 11.23
N PRO A 104 7.04 13.47 11.76
CA PRO A 104 6.87 14.88 11.40
C PRO A 104 7.50 15.18 10.03
N VAL A 105 7.11 14.42 9.02
CA VAL A 105 7.60 14.48 7.65
C VAL A 105 6.40 14.68 6.73
N VAL A 106 6.34 15.85 6.10
CA VAL A 106 5.28 16.21 5.16
C VAL A 106 5.39 15.35 3.90
N SER A 107 4.27 14.79 3.46
CA SER A 107 4.15 14.11 2.17
C SER A 107 3.31 14.95 1.21
N GLY A 108 3.28 14.57 -0.07
CA GLY A 108 2.40 15.23 -1.04
C GLY A 108 0.89 15.14 -0.73
N PHE A 109 0.50 14.36 0.28
CA PHE A 109 -0.89 14.04 0.59
C PHE A 109 -1.28 14.31 2.06
N ALA A 110 -0.32 14.58 2.94
CA ALA A 110 -0.56 14.77 4.37
C ALA A 110 0.57 15.56 5.04
N ASP A 111 0.23 16.33 6.06
CA ASP A 111 1.18 17.13 6.87
C ASP A 111 2.14 16.26 7.69
N GLU A 112 1.73 15.02 7.99
CA GLU A 112 2.52 14.02 8.69
C GLU A 112 2.57 12.71 7.89
N THR A 113 3.63 11.94 8.11
CA THR A 113 3.78 10.61 7.51
C THR A 113 3.38 9.56 8.53
N LEU A 114 2.34 8.78 8.20
CA LEU A 114 1.92 7.64 9.02
C LEU A 114 2.53 6.35 8.45
N VAL A 115 3.39 5.72 9.23
CA VAL A 115 4.04 4.45 8.90
C VAL A 115 3.29 3.30 9.55
N ALA A 116 2.79 2.36 8.75
CA ALA A 116 2.12 1.15 9.21
C ALA A 116 2.90 -0.12 8.86
N GLY A 117 2.76 -1.15 9.70
CA GLY A 117 3.33 -2.46 9.44
C GLY A 117 2.47 -3.26 8.47
N ALA A 118 3.08 -3.79 7.41
CA ALA A 118 2.42 -4.66 6.45
C ALA A 118 1.73 -5.90 7.08
N PRO A 119 2.25 -6.53 8.16
CA PRO A 119 1.54 -7.64 8.80
C PRO A 119 0.18 -7.25 9.37
N GLN A 120 0.09 -6.11 10.05
CA GLN A 120 -1.16 -5.61 10.65
C GLN A 120 -2.17 -5.25 9.56
N VAL A 121 -1.71 -4.52 8.54
CA VAL A 121 -2.53 -4.13 7.38
C VAL A 121 -3.03 -5.37 6.62
N LEU A 122 -2.17 -6.36 6.37
CA LEU A 122 -2.56 -7.60 5.71
C LEU A 122 -3.63 -8.35 6.48
N ALA A 123 -3.46 -8.52 7.80
CA ALA A 123 -4.41 -9.24 8.64
C ALA A 123 -5.80 -8.59 8.66
N ALA A 124 -5.88 -7.26 8.59
CA ALA A 124 -7.15 -6.55 8.48
C ALA A 124 -7.77 -6.71 7.08
N LEU A 125 -6.97 -6.57 6.02
CA LEU A 125 -7.42 -6.70 4.64
C LEU A 125 -7.89 -8.11 4.29
N GLU A 126 -7.30 -9.17 4.85
CA GLU A 126 -7.76 -10.55 4.64
C GLU A 126 -9.16 -10.79 5.21
N ARG A 127 -9.55 -10.06 6.28
CA ARG A 127 -10.93 -10.08 6.77
C ARG A 127 -11.89 -9.35 5.83
N LEU A 128 -11.45 -8.23 5.25
CA LEU A 128 -12.23 -7.52 4.23
C LEU A 128 -12.38 -8.39 2.97
N GLU A 129 -11.32 -9.09 2.55
CA GLU A 129 -11.30 -10.05 1.43
C GLU A 129 -12.40 -11.11 1.57
N ALA A 130 -12.50 -11.70 2.77
CA ALA A 130 -13.48 -12.73 3.08
C ALA A 130 -14.93 -12.24 2.99
N VAL A 131 -15.19 -10.96 3.25
CA VAL A 131 -16.54 -10.36 3.16
C VAL A 131 -16.88 -9.96 1.73
N VAL A 132 -15.92 -9.37 1.00
CA VAL A 132 -16.12 -8.88 -0.37
C VAL A 132 -16.31 -10.04 -1.36
N GLY A 133 -15.56 -11.14 -1.17
CA GLY A 133 -15.62 -12.31 -2.03
C GLY A 133 -14.97 -12.07 -3.41
N MET A 134 -13.64 -12.12 -3.45
CA MET A 134 -12.85 -11.79 -4.64
C MET A 134 -13.15 -12.67 -5.86
N PRO A 135 -13.17 -12.12 -7.09
CA PRO A 135 -13.39 -12.90 -8.30
C PRO A 135 -12.19 -13.79 -8.67
N ASP A 136 -12.44 -15.04 -9.10
CA ASP A 136 -11.34 -15.84 -9.67
C ASP A 136 -10.93 -15.28 -11.03
N GLY A 137 -9.62 -15.14 -11.25
CA GLY A 137 -9.04 -14.56 -12.46
C GLY A 137 -8.61 -13.09 -12.28
N MET A 138 -8.86 -12.50 -11.11
CA MET A 138 -8.21 -11.23 -10.75
C MET A 138 -6.69 -11.41 -10.76
N PRO A 139 -5.93 -10.44 -11.30
CA PRO A 139 -4.49 -10.54 -11.31
C PRO A 139 -3.92 -10.55 -9.88
N SER A 140 -3.14 -11.58 -9.57
CA SER A 140 -2.49 -11.78 -8.26
C SER A 140 -0.98 -11.52 -8.32
N ALA A 141 -0.43 -11.28 -9.50
CA ALA A 141 1.00 -11.36 -9.76
C ALA A 141 1.74 -10.02 -9.68
N GLY A 142 1.27 -9.04 -8.88
CA GLY A 142 2.07 -7.87 -8.45
C GLY A 142 2.83 -7.09 -9.53
N ARG A 143 2.51 -7.25 -10.82
CA ARG A 143 3.21 -6.57 -11.92
C ARG A 143 2.74 -5.12 -11.98
N ASN A 144 3.60 -4.24 -12.50
CA ASN A 144 3.28 -2.83 -12.70
C ASN A 144 1.96 -2.65 -13.44
N LEU A 145 1.06 -1.88 -12.80
CA LEU A 145 -0.25 -1.47 -13.28
C LEU A 145 -1.16 -2.63 -13.68
N GLU A 146 -0.89 -3.85 -13.21
CA GLU A 146 -1.62 -5.04 -13.65
C GLU A 146 -3.06 -5.04 -13.13
N LEU A 147 -3.26 -4.67 -11.86
CA LEU A 147 -4.61 -4.53 -11.30
C LEU A 147 -5.33 -3.34 -11.91
N THR A 148 -4.63 -2.20 -12.02
CA THR A 148 -5.13 -0.98 -12.64
C THR A 148 -5.63 -1.24 -14.06
N SER A 149 -4.81 -1.89 -14.89
CA SER A 149 -5.16 -2.21 -16.28
C SER A 149 -6.33 -3.18 -16.34
N TRP A 150 -6.33 -4.24 -15.51
CA TRP A 150 -7.46 -5.16 -15.45
C TRP A 150 -8.78 -4.47 -15.09
N TYR A 151 -8.74 -3.51 -14.17
CA TYR A 151 -9.91 -2.74 -13.77
C TYR A 151 -10.42 -1.84 -14.92
N LEU A 152 -9.52 -1.09 -15.58
CA LEU A 152 -9.87 -0.14 -16.63
C LEU A 152 -10.25 -0.80 -17.96
N ASP A 153 -9.59 -1.89 -18.35
CA ASP A 153 -9.75 -2.54 -19.66
C ASP A 153 -10.98 -3.47 -19.71
N ALA A 154 -12.05 -3.10 -19.00
CA ALA A 154 -13.27 -3.88 -18.82
C ALA A 154 -13.06 -5.28 -18.21
N GLY A 155 -11.89 -5.60 -17.66
CA GLY A 155 -11.60 -6.90 -17.04
C GLY A 155 -12.49 -7.19 -15.83
N ALA A 156 -12.75 -6.16 -15.01
CA ALA A 156 -13.72 -6.24 -13.91
C ALA A 156 -15.14 -6.52 -14.41
N ALA A 157 -15.61 -5.74 -15.40
CA ALA A 157 -16.96 -5.89 -15.97
C ALA A 157 -17.16 -7.25 -16.67
N ALA A 158 -16.16 -7.70 -17.44
CA ALA A 158 -16.18 -9.00 -18.11
C ALA A 158 -16.18 -10.16 -17.11
N SER A 159 -15.40 -10.05 -16.04
CA SER A 159 -15.38 -11.04 -14.96
C SER A 159 -16.74 -11.10 -14.24
N ALA A 160 -17.40 -9.96 -14.04
CA ALA A 160 -18.69 -9.87 -13.35
C ALA A 160 -19.81 -10.47 -14.21
N ALA A 161 -19.77 -10.22 -15.52
CA ALA A 161 -20.69 -10.82 -16.47
C ALA A 161 -20.50 -12.35 -16.58
N ALA A 162 -19.26 -12.83 -16.55
CA ALA A 162 -18.95 -14.26 -16.66
C ALA A 162 -19.30 -15.04 -15.39
N ARG A 163 -19.09 -14.44 -14.21
CA ARG A 163 -19.36 -15.05 -12.90
C ARG A 163 -19.95 -14.00 -11.94
N PRO A 164 -21.28 -13.84 -11.96
CA PRO A 164 -21.97 -12.92 -11.06
C PRO A 164 -21.73 -13.28 -9.59
N GLY A 165 -21.38 -12.29 -8.77
CA GLY A 165 -21.19 -12.43 -7.32
C GLY A 165 -21.41 -11.07 -6.63
N SER A 166 -21.43 -11.06 -5.29
CA SER A 166 -21.59 -9.84 -4.48
C SER A 166 -20.58 -8.75 -4.85
N TRP A 167 -19.35 -9.16 -5.18
CA TRP A 167 -18.27 -8.30 -5.65
C TRP A 167 -18.64 -7.49 -6.92
N GLY A 168 -19.50 -8.01 -7.80
CA GLY A 168 -19.89 -7.34 -9.04
C GLY A 168 -20.82 -6.15 -8.84
N ALA A 169 -21.42 -6.01 -7.66
CA ALA A 169 -22.25 -4.86 -7.31
C ALA A 169 -21.43 -3.62 -6.92
N ASP A 170 -20.18 -3.81 -6.49
CA ASP A 170 -19.26 -2.74 -6.07
C ASP A 170 -17.81 -3.07 -6.48
N PRO A 171 -17.49 -2.98 -7.79
CA PRO A 171 -16.16 -3.30 -8.29
C PRO A 171 -15.09 -2.32 -7.79
N ASP A 172 -15.47 -1.10 -7.42
CA ASP A 172 -14.58 -0.08 -6.86
C ASP A 172 -14.02 -0.53 -5.50
N THR A 173 -14.89 -1.01 -4.61
CA THR A 173 -14.47 -1.57 -3.31
C THR A 173 -13.57 -2.79 -3.49
N VAL A 174 -13.91 -3.67 -4.43
CA VAL A 174 -13.12 -4.86 -4.76
C VAL A 174 -11.72 -4.47 -5.23
N PHE A 175 -11.62 -3.45 -6.07
CA PHE A 175 -10.34 -2.92 -6.56
C PHE A 175 -9.45 -2.47 -5.41
N HIS A 176 -9.95 -1.68 -4.46
CA HIS A 176 -9.14 -1.16 -3.36
C HIS A 176 -8.71 -2.24 -2.36
N VAL A 177 -9.60 -3.17 -2.02
CA VAL A 177 -9.21 -4.30 -1.16
C VAL A 177 -8.12 -5.13 -1.84
N ALA A 178 -8.24 -5.42 -3.14
CA ALA A 178 -7.23 -6.15 -3.90
C ALA A 178 -5.91 -5.40 -4.02
N LEU A 179 -5.96 -4.09 -4.26
CA LEU A 179 -4.80 -3.20 -4.35
C LEU A 179 -3.97 -3.28 -3.06
N TYR A 180 -4.61 -3.05 -1.93
CA TYR A 180 -3.94 -3.02 -0.64
C TYR A 180 -3.47 -4.40 -0.18
N LEU A 181 -4.23 -5.47 -0.47
CA LEU A 181 -3.78 -6.85 -0.21
C LEU A 181 -2.49 -7.15 -0.98
N ARG A 182 -2.46 -6.80 -2.28
CA ARG A 182 -1.29 -7.00 -3.11
C ARG A 182 -0.12 -6.18 -2.61
N ALA A 183 -0.33 -4.93 -2.21
CA ALA A 183 0.71 -4.08 -1.65
C ALA A 183 1.32 -4.68 -0.37
N ALA A 184 0.49 -5.08 0.59
CA ALA A 184 0.98 -5.67 1.84
C ALA A 184 1.72 -7.00 1.60
N ARG A 185 1.16 -7.89 0.77
CA ARG A 185 1.81 -9.15 0.37
C ARG A 185 3.12 -8.90 -0.37
N PHE A 186 3.17 -7.90 -1.24
CA PHE A 186 4.37 -7.51 -1.98
C PHE A 186 5.45 -6.99 -1.04
N SER A 187 5.11 -6.06 -0.14
CA SER A 187 6.02 -5.52 0.87
C SER A 187 6.70 -6.64 1.65
N LEU A 188 5.90 -7.56 2.19
CA LEU A 188 6.38 -8.69 2.99
C LEU A 188 7.24 -9.65 2.19
N ARG A 189 6.84 -9.99 0.96
CA ARG A 189 7.57 -10.91 0.10
C ARG A 189 8.93 -10.35 -0.32
N HIS A 190 8.99 -9.05 -0.60
CA HIS A 190 10.17 -8.41 -1.19
C HIS A 190 10.99 -7.59 -0.18
N GLY A 191 10.56 -7.51 1.08
CA GLY A 191 11.28 -6.78 2.13
C GLY A 191 11.45 -5.29 1.81
N CYS A 192 10.49 -4.68 1.12
CA CYS A 192 10.57 -3.29 0.68
C CYS A 192 9.37 -2.48 1.19
N PRO A 193 9.55 -1.18 1.45
CA PRO A 193 8.45 -0.31 1.81
C PRO A 193 7.63 0.09 0.56
N LEU A 194 6.35 0.41 0.76
CA LEU A 194 5.52 1.08 -0.25
C LEU A 194 5.11 2.47 0.20
N VAL A 195 5.01 3.39 -0.75
CA VAL A 195 4.67 4.81 -0.52
C VAL A 195 3.70 5.32 -1.57
N TYR A 196 2.95 6.36 -1.23
CA TYR A 196 2.13 7.09 -2.19
C TYR A 196 2.95 8.13 -2.95
N THR A 197 2.71 8.29 -4.25
CA THR A 197 3.33 9.31 -5.12
C THR A 197 2.33 9.98 -6.03
#